data_AF-R5K8B6-F1
#
_entry.id   AF-R5K8B6-F1
#
_cell.length_a   1.000
_cell.length_b   1.000
_cell.length_c   1.000
_cell.angle_alpha   90.00
_cell.angle_beta   90.00
_cell.angle_gamma   90.00
#
_symmetry.space_group_name_H-M   'P 1'
#
loop_
_entity.id
_entity.type
_entity.pdbx_description
1 polymer ?
#
loop_
_entity_poly.entity_id
_entity_poly.type
_entity_poly.pdbx_seq_one_letter_code
_entity_poly.pdbx_strand_id
1 'polypeptide(L)'
;MQVNKISSDNSNFTGLLNNKVLLKGLEKVSEHGTSFAAGTSLVMSLGVRPFAILATPDVEKENKQYACANSICSGLIKFAMIEAVALPIENAVKNIDKNPKKYLKPETIKNLQGASQKLVEAKSYKLSTQMMKLGTGFVTAIPKSILTIALIPVIMDKLFNIKKDKHPQKLQDKNKDINFTGRFTNNISKGIGKIIDNFKFQNFVKKHQNQDKDIAKHITAATDILLTSSFAYQTNKSDKIKENRKKALIYNNVISTGITIIGGYGIDNIIKNKTGKFIEKFSKINKGDPKLHKYIEGINIVRPALIFAGIYYGILPIFSTYMAERIDKYIISKNPEGNK
;
A
#
# COMPACT_ATOMS: atom_id res chain seq x y z
N MET A 1 -46.22 -37.57 8.73
CA MET A 1 -45.19 -36.72 8.08
C MET A 1 -45.65 -35.28 8.17
N GLN A 2 -45.17 -34.53 9.17
CA GLN A 2 -45.43 -33.10 9.30
C GLN A 2 -44.17 -32.36 8.87
N VAL A 3 -44.31 -31.57 7.81
CA VAL A 3 -43.27 -30.65 7.35
C VAL A 3 -43.16 -29.53 8.38
N ASN A 4 -42.10 -29.55 9.19
CA ASN A 4 -41.79 -28.46 10.10
C ASN A 4 -41.50 -27.19 9.27
N LYS A 5 -42.42 -26.22 9.37
CA LYS A 5 -42.22 -24.85 8.92
C LYS A 5 -40.93 -24.30 9.51
N ILE A 6 -40.06 -23.79 8.65
CA ILE A 6 -38.89 -23.00 9.05
C ILE A 6 -39.43 -21.74 9.73
N SER A 7 -39.41 -21.74 11.06
CA SER A 7 -39.66 -20.54 11.86
C SER A 7 -38.53 -19.55 11.63
N SER A 8 -38.87 -18.42 11.03
CA SER A 8 -38.02 -17.29 10.71
C SER A 8 -37.77 -16.40 11.93
N ASP A 9 -37.33 -16.99 13.05
CA ASP A 9 -37.13 -16.24 14.31
C ASP A 9 -35.86 -16.64 15.06
N ASN A 10 -34.74 -16.74 14.33
CA ASN A 10 -33.39 -16.89 14.89
C ASN A 10 -32.55 -15.64 14.60
N SER A 11 -32.62 -14.65 15.50
CA SER A 11 -31.86 -13.40 15.47
C SER A 11 -30.35 -13.56 15.75
N ASN A 12 -29.83 -14.80 15.77
CA ASN A 12 -28.42 -15.11 15.90
C ASN A 12 -27.96 -16.02 14.75
N PHE A 13 -27.73 -15.43 13.58
CA PHE A 13 -27.02 -16.07 12.48
C PHE A 13 -25.52 -16.24 12.85
N THR A 14 -25.22 -17.18 13.74
CA THR A 14 -23.87 -17.51 14.26
C THR A 14 -23.07 -18.38 13.29
N GLY A 15 -23.75 -19.02 12.32
CA GLY A 15 -23.16 -19.93 11.35
C GLY A 15 -22.07 -19.32 10.45
N LEU A 16 -22.08 -17.98 10.28
CA LEU A 16 -21.03 -17.28 9.54
C LEU A 16 -19.77 -17.07 10.41
N LEU A 17 -19.92 -16.93 11.73
CA LEU A 17 -18.84 -16.61 12.67
C LEU A 17 -18.05 -17.83 13.18
N ASN A 18 -18.58 -19.05 13.00
CA ASN A 18 -17.89 -20.32 13.29
C ASN A 18 -17.64 -21.16 12.03
N ASN A 19 -17.81 -20.55 10.85
CA ASN A 19 -17.67 -21.25 9.58
C ASN A 19 -16.22 -21.71 9.38
N LYS A 20 -15.98 -23.01 9.19
CA LYS A 20 -14.64 -23.59 9.01
C LYS A 20 -13.85 -22.97 7.86
N VAL A 21 -14.50 -22.51 6.79
CA VAL A 21 -13.86 -21.80 5.67
C VAL A 21 -13.42 -20.41 6.10
N LEU A 22 -14.27 -19.67 6.82
CA LEU A 22 -13.92 -18.36 7.38
C LEU A 22 -12.74 -18.49 8.36
N LEU A 23 -12.82 -19.44 9.30
CA LEU A 23 -11.77 -19.66 10.30
C LEU A 23 -10.43 -20.04 9.65
N LYS A 24 -10.44 -20.97 8.69
CA LYS A 24 -9.24 -21.30 7.88
C LYS A 24 -8.73 -20.09 7.08
N GLY A 25 -9.62 -19.24 6.58
CA GLY A 25 -9.26 -17.99 5.90
C GLY A 25 -8.56 -17.02 6.84
N LEU A 26 -9.13 -16.79 8.03
CA LEU A 26 -8.54 -15.90 9.04
C LEU A 26 -7.18 -16.40 9.54
N GLU A 27 -7.03 -17.71 9.73
CA GLU A 27 -5.75 -18.35 10.04
C GLU A 27 -4.71 -18.07 8.95
N LYS A 28 -5.04 -18.35 7.68
CA LYS A 28 -4.14 -18.06 6.56
C LYS A 28 -3.78 -16.59 6.44
N VAL A 29 -4.71 -15.67 6.71
CA VAL A 29 -4.42 -14.23 6.72
C VAL A 29 -3.49 -13.85 7.86
N SER A 30 -3.64 -14.46 9.05
CA SER A 30 -2.72 -14.23 10.16
C SER A 30 -1.30 -14.70 9.84
N GLU A 31 -1.15 -15.80 9.09
CA GLU A 31 0.15 -16.36 8.69
C GLU A 31 0.78 -15.62 7.51
N HIS A 32 -0.04 -15.08 6.59
CA HIS A 32 0.39 -14.46 5.34
C HIS A 32 -0.10 -13.02 5.18
N GLY A 33 -0.17 -12.24 6.27
CA GLY A 33 -0.76 -10.90 6.28
C GLY A 33 -0.18 -9.94 5.23
N THR A 34 1.14 -9.95 5.01
CA THR A 34 1.80 -9.10 4.00
C THR A 34 1.36 -9.45 2.57
N SER A 35 1.38 -10.74 2.22
CA SER A 35 0.97 -11.22 0.90
C SER A 35 -0.53 -10.99 0.67
N PHE A 36 -1.34 -11.21 1.70
CA PHE A 36 -2.77 -10.90 1.66
C PHE A 36 -3.04 -9.41 1.42
N ALA A 37 -2.33 -8.53 2.13
CA ALA A 37 -2.46 -7.08 1.95
C ALA A 37 -2.01 -6.62 0.55
N ALA A 38 -0.88 -7.15 0.06
CA ALA A 38 -0.39 -6.85 -1.28
C ALA A 38 -1.35 -7.35 -2.38
N GLY A 39 -1.82 -8.59 -2.29
CA GLY A 39 -2.80 -9.17 -3.21
C GLY A 39 -4.13 -8.43 -3.19
N THR A 40 -4.65 -8.09 -2.00
CA THR A 40 -5.89 -7.31 -1.85
C THR A 40 -5.72 -5.92 -2.46
N SER A 41 -4.61 -5.23 -2.18
CA SER A 41 -4.30 -3.93 -2.77
C SER A 41 -4.26 -4.01 -4.30
N LEU A 42 -3.73 -5.10 -4.86
CA LEU A 42 -3.69 -5.32 -6.31
C LEU A 42 -5.11 -5.50 -6.87
N VAL A 43 -5.88 -6.46 -6.36
CA VAL A 43 -7.25 -6.72 -6.83
C VAL A 43 -8.12 -5.46 -6.75
N MET A 44 -8.04 -4.72 -5.65
CA MET A 44 -8.80 -3.48 -5.47
C MET A 44 -8.37 -2.39 -6.46
N SER A 45 -7.08 -2.28 -6.76
CA SER A 45 -6.56 -1.33 -7.76
C SER A 45 -6.89 -1.70 -9.21
N LEU A 46 -7.12 -2.98 -9.49
CA LEU A 46 -7.45 -3.50 -10.82
C LEU A 46 -8.95 -3.61 -11.09
N GLY A 47 -9.76 -3.78 -10.03
CA GLY A 47 -11.21 -3.97 -10.15
C GLY A 47 -12.01 -2.83 -9.54
N VAL A 48 -12.03 -2.75 -8.21
CA VAL A 48 -12.93 -1.84 -7.46
C VAL A 48 -12.69 -0.38 -7.80
N ARG A 49 -11.43 0.07 -7.81
CA ARG A 49 -11.12 1.48 -8.14
C ARG A 49 -11.42 1.85 -9.58
N PRO A 50 -11.03 1.05 -10.59
CA PRO A 50 -11.49 1.22 -11.97
C PRO A 50 -13.02 1.33 -12.09
N PHE A 51 -13.76 0.44 -11.43
CA PHE A 51 -15.22 0.46 -11.44
C PHE A 51 -15.76 1.77 -10.83
N ALA A 52 -15.26 2.15 -9.66
CA ALA A 52 -15.64 3.40 -8.99
C ALA A 52 -15.37 4.64 -9.87
N ILE A 53 -14.18 4.71 -10.48
CA ILE A 53 -13.81 5.80 -11.40
C ILE A 53 -14.78 5.87 -12.58
N LEU A 54 -15.08 4.74 -13.22
CA LEU A 54 -15.98 4.70 -14.38
C LEU A 54 -17.42 5.10 -14.00
N ALA A 55 -17.87 4.72 -12.81
CA ALA A 55 -19.19 5.04 -12.26
C ALA A 55 -19.35 6.50 -11.82
N THR A 56 -18.27 7.29 -11.74
CA THR A 56 -18.32 8.70 -11.30
C THR A 56 -19.21 9.55 -12.22
N PRO A 57 -20.25 10.26 -11.74
CA PRO A 57 -21.07 11.12 -12.60
C PRO A 57 -20.34 12.39 -13.05
N ASP A 58 -20.83 13.06 -14.09
CA ASP A 58 -20.41 14.40 -14.53
C ASP A 58 -18.90 14.60 -14.82
N VAL A 59 -18.22 13.54 -15.25
CA VAL A 59 -16.81 13.57 -15.65
C VAL A 59 -16.66 13.10 -17.09
N GLU A 60 -15.81 13.78 -17.85
CA GLU A 60 -15.49 13.39 -19.23
C GLU A 60 -14.99 11.94 -19.31
N LYS A 61 -15.54 11.20 -20.28
CA LYS A 61 -15.24 9.77 -20.46
C LYS A 61 -13.74 9.51 -20.54
N GLU A 62 -13.01 10.34 -21.28
CA GLU A 62 -11.57 10.16 -21.45
C GLU A 62 -10.77 10.45 -20.16
N ASN A 63 -11.19 11.42 -19.35
CA ASN A 63 -10.58 11.67 -18.04
C ASN A 63 -10.78 10.48 -17.09
N LYS A 64 -11.96 9.83 -17.12
CA LYS A 64 -12.19 8.57 -16.40
C LYS A 64 -11.29 7.45 -16.91
N GLN A 65 -11.09 7.35 -18.22
CA GLN A 65 -10.23 6.32 -18.82
C GLN A 65 -8.76 6.50 -18.39
N TYR A 66 -8.23 7.73 -18.40
CA TYR A 66 -6.88 8.02 -17.90
C TYR A 66 -6.75 7.73 -16.38
N ALA A 67 -7.73 8.11 -15.57
CA ALA A 67 -7.73 7.81 -14.14
C ALA A 67 -7.80 6.29 -13.88
N CYS A 68 -8.59 5.56 -14.67
CA CYS A 68 -8.70 4.10 -14.62
C CYS A 68 -7.37 3.44 -15.01
N ALA A 69 -6.77 3.84 -16.13
CA ALA A 69 -5.47 3.34 -16.57
C ALA A 69 -4.38 3.62 -15.53
N ASN A 70 -4.36 4.81 -14.94
CA ASN A 70 -3.44 5.15 -13.85
C ASN A 70 -3.63 4.25 -12.61
N SER A 71 -4.88 3.95 -12.23
CA SER A 71 -5.16 3.01 -11.14
C SER A 71 -4.56 1.63 -11.41
N ILE A 72 -4.80 1.09 -12.60
CA ILE A 72 -4.32 -0.23 -13.01
C ILE A 72 -2.79 -0.25 -13.07
N CYS A 73 -2.19 0.73 -13.73
CA CYS A 73 -0.74 0.82 -13.87
C CYS A 73 -0.05 0.95 -12.51
N SER A 74 -0.53 1.88 -11.67
CA SER A 74 0.05 2.09 -10.34
C SER A 74 -0.09 0.86 -9.44
N GLY A 75 -1.19 0.11 -9.57
CA GLY A 75 -1.41 -1.18 -8.92
C GLY A 75 -0.39 -2.25 -9.33
N LEU A 76 -0.26 -2.47 -10.65
CA LEU A 76 0.70 -3.43 -11.22
C LEU A 76 2.14 -3.10 -10.84
N ILE A 77 2.55 -1.83 -11.03
CA ILE A 77 3.92 -1.40 -10.71
C ILE A 77 4.19 -1.46 -9.21
N LYS A 78 3.21 -1.11 -8.35
CA LYS A 78 3.36 -1.25 -6.89
C LYS A 78 3.62 -2.71 -6.52
N PHE A 79 2.85 -3.65 -7.08
CA PHE A 79 3.03 -5.07 -6.82
C PHE A 79 4.40 -5.56 -7.29
N ALA A 80 4.81 -5.22 -8.51
CA ALA A 80 6.13 -5.57 -9.04
C ALA A 80 7.29 -5.00 -8.20
N MET A 81 7.16 -3.76 -7.70
CA MET A 81 8.18 -3.12 -6.86
C MET A 81 8.30 -3.78 -5.48
N ILE A 82 7.23 -4.33 -4.93
CA ILE A 82 7.29 -5.10 -3.68
C ILE A 82 8.20 -6.32 -3.87
N GLU A 83 7.98 -7.08 -4.93
CA GLU A 83 8.79 -8.27 -5.26
C GLU A 83 10.26 -7.90 -5.54
N ALA A 84 10.48 -6.85 -6.34
CA ALA A 84 11.82 -6.48 -6.77
C ALA A 84 12.67 -5.77 -5.71
N VAL A 85 12.05 -5.06 -4.76
CA VAL A 85 12.77 -4.17 -3.82
C VAL A 85 12.41 -4.44 -2.36
N ALA A 86 11.11 -4.47 -2.01
CA ALA A 86 10.71 -4.60 -0.62
C ALA A 86 11.04 -5.98 -0.03
N LEU A 87 10.72 -7.07 -0.73
CA LEU A 87 10.99 -8.43 -0.26
C LEU A 87 12.49 -8.71 -0.05
N PRO A 88 13.40 -8.33 -0.97
CA PRO A 88 14.84 -8.49 -0.75
C PRO A 88 15.34 -7.73 0.49
N ILE A 89 14.82 -6.53 0.73
CA ILE A 89 15.15 -5.71 1.91
C ILE A 89 14.60 -6.34 3.18
N GLU A 90 13.35 -6.81 3.18
CA GLU A 90 12.77 -7.53 4.32
C GLU A 90 13.55 -8.79 4.66
N ASN A 91 13.95 -9.56 3.64
CA ASN A 91 14.76 -10.76 3.84
C ASN A 91 16.17 -10.41 4.35
N ALA A 92 16.75 -9.31 3.91
CA ALA A 92 18.01 -8.82 4.45
C ALA A 92 17.89 -8.40 5.92
N VAL A 93 16.83 -7.69 6.29
CA VAL A 93 16.54 -7.39 7.70
C VAL A 93 16.36 -8.68 8.51
N LYS A 94 15.60 -9.66 8.02
CA LYS A 94 15.44 -10.97 8.67
C LYS A 94 16.78 -11.71 8.85
N ASN A 95 17.71 -11.57 7.91
CA ASN A 95 19.05 -12.14 8.06
C ASN A 95 19.85 -11.46 9.18
N ILE A 96 19.71 -10.14 9.34
CA ILE A 96 20.31 -9.38 10.45
C ILE A 96 19.64 -9.80 11.77
N ASP A 97 18.32 -9.93 11.80
CA ASP A 97 17.56 -10.36 12.99
C ASP A 97 18.03 -11.73 13.50
N LYS A 98 18.25 -12.67 12.58
CA LYS A 98 18.72 -14.03 12.90
C LYS A 98 20.18 -14.09 13.31
N ASN A 99 21.05 -13.31 12.66
CA ASN A 99 22.50 -13.37 12.84
C ASN A 99 23.12 -11.97 13.00
N PRO A 100 22.79 -11.21 14.05
CA PRO A 100 23.17 -9.80 14.16
C PRO A 100 24.69 -9.61 14.21
N LYS A 101 25.41 -10.49 14.91
CA LYS A 101 26.88 -10.46 15.04
C LYS A 101 27.62 -10.58 13.69
N LYS A 102 26.96 -11.12 12.65
CA LYS A 102 27.54 -11.25 11.31
C LYS A 102 27.48 -9.94 10.51
N TYR A 103 26.51 -9.08 10.81
CA TYR A 103 26.19 -7.91 9.97
C TYR A 103 26.31 -6.58 10.69
N LEU A 104 26.38 -6.60 12.03
CA LEU A 104 26.47 -5.43 12.89
C LEU A 104 27.71 -5.52 13.77
N LYS A 105 28.30 -4.36 14.08
CA LYS A 105 29.40 -4.28 15.05
C LYS A 105 28.90 -4.65 16.45
N PRO A 106 29.74 -5.29 17.29
CA PRO A 106 29.39 -5.59 18.68
C PRO A 106 28.94 -4.35 19.47
N GLU A 107 29.59 -3.20 19.22
CA GLU A 107 29.24 -1.91 19.81
C GLU A 107 27.84 -1.47 19.42
N THR A 108 27.47 -1.58 18.15
CA THR A 108 26.12 -1.29 17.65
C THR A 108 25.06 -2.17 18.32
N ILE A 109 25.34 -3.47 18.46
CA ILE A 109 24.44 -4.40 19.14
C ILE A 109 24.22 -3.97 20.58
N LYS A 110 25.32 -3.73 21.33
CA LYS A 110 25.25 -3.26 22.72
C LYS A 110 24.51 -1.93 22.83
N ASN A 111 24.79 -1.00 21.92
CA ASN A 111 24.19 0.32 21.90
C ASN A 111 22.67 0.20 21.70
N LEU A 112 22.22 -0.48 20.65
CA LEU A 112 20.80 -0.55 20.29
C LEU A 112 19.97 -1.50 21.18
N GLN A 113 20.57 -2.57 21.70
CA GLN A 113 19.89 -3.52 22.57
C GLN A 113 19.45 -2.88 23.90
N GLY A 114 20.28 -1.98 24.45
CA GLY A 114 19.99 -1.31 25.72
C GLY A 114 19.71 -2.31 26.84
N ALA A 115 18.59 -2.13 27.55
CA ALA A 115 18.14 -3.01 28.64
C ALA A 115 17.39 -4.28 28.16
N SER A 116 17.22 -4.49 26.84
CA SER A 116 16.43 -5.61 26.31
C SER A 116 17.24 -6.90 26.32
N GLN A 117 16.59 -8.04 26.59
CA GLN A 117 17.26 -9.35 26.60
C GLN A 117 17.75 -9.77 25.22
N LYS A 118 16.99 -9.43 24.16
CA LYS A 118 17.38 -9.66 22.75
C LYS A 118 17.34 -8.36 21.96
N LEU A 119 18.25 -8.23 20.99
CA LEU A 119 18.33 -7.06 20.09
C LEU A 119 16.99 -6.80 19.37
N VAL A 120 16.36 -7.86 18.85
CA VAL A 120 15.10 -7.79 18.09
C VAL A 120 13.92 -7.28 18.93
N GLU A 121 14.01 -7.32 20.26
CA GLU A 121 12.99 -6.83 21.17
C GLU A 121 13.15 -5.33 21.46
N ALA A 122 14.37 -4.81 21.30
CA ALA A 122 14.73 -3.44 21.63
C ALA A 122 14.03 -2.42 20.71
N LYS A 123 13.46 -1.38 21.31
CA LYS A 123 12.70 -0.34 20.59
C LYS A 123 13.54 0.38 19.55
N SER A 124 14.77 0.75 19.88
CA SER A 124 15.67 1.45 18.95
C SER A 124 16.03 0.61 17.72
N TYR A 125 16.19 -0.71 17.90
CA TYR A 125 16.42 -1.65 16.80
C TYR A 125 15.17 -1.90 15.96
N LYS A 126 13.99 -2.02 16.60
CA LYS A 126 12.70 -2.10 15.89
C LYS A 126 12.46 -0.87 15.03
N LEU A 127 12.70 0.32 15.57
CA LEU A 127 12.61 1.57 14.82
C LEU A 127 13.58 1.58 13.63
N SER A 128 14.84 1.22 13.84
CA SER A 128 15.85 1.11 12.79
C SER A 128 15.39 0.20 11.64
N THR A 129 14.98 -1.03 11.95
CA THR A 129 14.54 -2.00 10.94
C THR A 129 13.24 -1.57 10.25
N GLN A 130 12.33 -0.90 10.96
CA GLN A 130 11.11 -0.33 10.38
C GLN A 130 11.42 0.80 9.40
N MET A 131 12.37 1.71 9.72
CA MET A 131 12.81 2.76 8.81
C MET A 131 13.41 2.17 7.52
N MET A 132 14.16 1.06 7.61
CA MET A 132 14.70 0.39 6.41
C MET A 132 13.57 -0.18 5.53
N LYS A 133 12.56 -0.82 6.14
CA LYS A 133 11.41 -1.39 5.40
C LYS A 133 10.57 -0.29 4.75
N LEU A 134 10.21 0.75 5.49
CA LEU A 134 9.38 1.85 4.99
C LEU A 134 10.13 2.73 3.98
N GLY A 135 11.45 2.93 4.17
CA GLY A 135 12.29 3.71 3.27
C GLY A 135 12.35 3.15 1.84
N THR A 136 12.04 1.87 1.63
CA THR A 136 11.92 1.29 0.28
C THR A 136 10.86 1.99 -0.56
N GLY A 137 9.74 2.39 0.04
CA GLY A 137 8.69 3.15 -0.63
C GLY A 137 9.20 4.51 -1.10
N PHE A 138 9.97 5.20 -0.26
CA PHE A 138 10.56 6.50 -0.58
C PHE A 138 11.55 6.39 -1.76
N VAL A 139 12.47 5.42 -1.73
CA VAL A 139 13.46 5.22 -2.80
C VAL A 139 12.80 4.82 -4.12
N THR A 140 11.73 4.02 -4.07
CA THR A 140 11.02 3.56 -5.27
C THR A 140 10.00 4.55 -5.81
N ALA A 141 9.71 5.65 -5.11
CA ALA A 141 8.67 6.61 -5.49
C ALA A 141 8.88 7.20 -6.90
N ILE A 142 10.08 7.67 -7.21
CA ILE A 142 10.40 8.25 -8.53
C ILE A 142 10.39 7.18 -9.64
N PRO A 143 11.12 6.04 -9.52
CA PRO A 143 11.03 4.97 -10.52
C PRO A 143 9.61 4.45 -10.73
N LYS A 144 8.82 4.33 -9.65
CA LYS A 144 7.43 3.91 -9.71
C LYS A 144 6.60 4.88 -10.55
N SER A 145 6.76 6.20 -10.37
CA SER A 145 5.98 7.18 -11.15
C SER A 145 6.33 7.11 -12.64
N ILE A 146 7.61 6.98 -12.98
CA ILE A 146 8.10 6.83 -14.36
C ILE A 146 7.48 5.60 -15.02
N LEU A 147 7.57 4.44 -14.37
CA LEU A 147 7.05 3.18 -14.91
C LEU A 147 5.53 3.20 -15.02
N THR A 148 4.84 3.83 -14.06
CA THR A 148 3.39 4.00 -14.11
C THR A 148 2.99 4.79 -15.36
N ILE A 149 3.61 5.95 -15.60
CA ILE A 149 3.32 6.81 -16.77
C ILE A 149 3.69 6.10 -18.07
N ALA A 150 4.81 5.38 -18.11
CA ALA A 150 5.22 4.61 -19.27
C ALA A 150 4.25 3.48 -19.64
N LEU A 151 3.49 2.96 -18.66
CA LEU A 151 2.54 1.86 -18.83
C LEU A 151 1.11 2.36 -19.18
N ILE A 152 0.77 3.61 -18.84
CA ILE A 152 -0.56 4.19 -19.11
C ILE A 152 -0.99 4.01 -20.58
N PRO A 153 -0.18 4.35 -21.61
CA PRO A 153 -0.60 4.20 -23.01
C PRO A 153 -0.91 2.76 -23.39
N VAL A 154 -0.16 1.80 -22.84
CA VAL A 154 -0.36 0.37 -23.12
C VAL A 154 -1.70 -0.10 -22.54
N ILE A 155 -2.05 0.34 -21.34
CA ILE A 155 -3.34 0.01 -20.71
C ILE A 155 -4.49 0.75 -21.39
N MET A 156 -4.29 2.01 -21.78
CA MET A 156 -5.28 2.81 -22.50
C MET A 156 -5.63 2.19 -23.87
N ASP A 157 -4.63 1.74 -24.61
CA ASP A 157 -4.80 1.04 -25.90
C ASP A 157 -5.58 -0.26 -25.70
N LYS A 158 -5.15 -1.12 -24.76
CA LYS A 158 -5.77 -2.43 -24.52
C LYS A 158 -7.20 -2.38 -23.99
N LEU A 159 -7.52 -1.42 -23.12
CA LEU A 159 -8.84 -1.37 -22.46
C LEU A 159 -9.84 -0.47 -23.18
N PHE A 160 -9.37 0.53 -23.93
CA PHE A 160 -10.25 1.56 -24.47
C PHE A 160 -10.05 1.83 -25.97
N ASN A 161 -9.18 1.10 -26.66
CA ASN A 161 -8.89 1.24 -28.10
C ASN A 161 -8.53 2.68 -28.51
N ILE A 162 -7.90 3.45 -27.62
CA ILE A 162 -7.44 4.81 -27.92
C ILE A 162 -6.11 4.67 -28.66
N LYS A 163 -6.14 4.87 -29.99
CA LYS A 163 -4.99 4.77 -30.90
C LYS A 163 -3.77 5.50 -30.33
N LYS A 164 -2.63 4.82 -30.32
CA LYS A 164 -1.31 5.39 -30.04
C LYS A 164 -1.01 6.55 -31.00
N ASP A 165 -0.51 7.66 -30.48
CA ASP A 165 0.49 8.43 -31.22
C ASP A 165 1.71 7.52 -31.39
N LYS A 166 2.10 7.26 -32.64
CA LYS A 166 3.08 6.24 -33.02
C LYS A 166 4.47 6.59 -32.46
N HIS A 167 4.81 6.11 -31.28
CA HIS A 167 6.20 5.89 -30.89
C HIS A 167 6.43 4.42 -30.52
N PRO A 168 7.41 3.74 -31.16
CA PRO A 168 7.70 2.35 -30.88
C PRO A 168 8.41 2.22 -29.52
N GLN A 169 7.72 1.67 -28.52
CA GLN A 169 8.38 1.15 -27.32
C GLN A 169 8.96 -0.22 -27.65
N LYS A 170 10.29 -0.28 -27.83
CA LYS A 170 11.03 -1.55 -27.69
C LYS A 170 11.06 -1.90 -26.20
N LEU A 171 10.28 -2.87 -25.75
CA LEU A 171 10.65 -3.63 -24.55
C LEU A 171 11.93 -4.39 -24.92
N GLN A 172 13.07 -3.96 -24.38
CA GLN A 172 14.25 -4.82 -24.38
C GLN A 172 13.99 -5.93 -23.37
N ASP A 173 13.60 -7.11 -23.87
CA ASP A 173 13.73 -8.36 -23.14
C ASP A 173 15.21 -8.64 -22.93
N LYS A 174 15.75 -8.12 -21.82
CA LYS A 174 16.90 -8.74 -21.18
C LYS A 174 16.35 -9.72 -20.16
N ASN A 175 16.03 -10.93 -20.64
CA ASN A 175 16.03 -12.12 -19.79
C ASN A 175 17.45 -12.30 -19.25
N LYS A 176 17.78 -11.60 -18.18
CA LYS A 176 18.78 -12.07 -17.24
C LYS A 176 18.01 -12.91 -16.23
N ASP A 177 18.35 -14.17 -16.14
CA ASP A 177 17.97 -15.00 -15.00
C ASP A 177 18.42 -14.27 -13.74
N ILE A 178 17.47 -13.61 -13.06
CA ILE A 178 17.70 -13.03 -11.75
C ILE A 178 17.70 -14.19 -10.77
N ASN A 179 18.81 -14.93 -10.73
CA ASN A 179 19.04 -15.88 -9.68
C ASN A 179 19.14 -15.09 -8.37
N PHE A 180 18.05 -15.08 -7.60
CA PHE A 180 17.98 -14.65 -6.20
C PHE A 180 18.83 -15.60 -5.33
N THR A 181 20.13 -15.63 -5.60
CA THR A 181 21.11 -16.37 -4.80
C THR A 181 21.25 -15.68 -3.45
N GLY A 182 21.51 -16.46 -2.40
CA GLY A 182 21.76 -15.93 -1.05
C GLY A 182 22.90 -14.89 -0.98
N ARG A 183 23.77 -14.82 -2.01
CA ARG A 183 24.85 -13.84 -2.14
C ARG A 183 24.32 -12.41 -2.33
N PHE A 184 23.24 -12.23 -3.10
CA PHE A 184 22.60 -10.92 -3.30
C PHE A 184 21.99 -10.40 -1.99
N THR A 185 21.19 -11.24 -1.33
CA THR A 185 20.56 -10.88 -0.04
C THR A 185 21.59 -10.62 1.06
N ASN A 186 22.70 -11.37 1.08
CA ASN A 186 23.81 -11.15 2.03
C ASN A 186 24.50 -9.80 1.81
N ASN A 187 24.66 -9.34 0.56
CA ASN A 187 25.21 -8.01 0.27
C ASN A 187 24.26 -6.89 0.71
N ILE A 188 22.96 -7.04 0.47
CA ILE A 188 21.94 -6.11 0.99
C ILE A 188 21.98 -6.08 2.51
N SER A 189 22.10 -7.24 3.17
CA SER A 189 22.20 -7.35 4.63
C SER A 189 23.42 -6.60 5.17
N LYS A 190 24.58 -6.72 4.51
CA LYS A 190 25.79 -5.94 4.84
C LYS A 190 25.58 -4.43 4.62
N GLY A 191 24.91 -4.04 3.53
CA GLY A 191 24.60 -2.64 3.23
C GLY A 191 23.71 -2.00 4.30
N ILE A 192 22.61 -2.68 4.66
CA ILE A 192 21.73 -2.27 5.76
C ILE A 192 22.53 -2.24 7.07
N GLY A 193 23.33 -3.27 7.34
CA GLY A 193 24.20 -3.33 8.52
C GLY A 193 25.10 -2.10 8.67
N LYS A 194 25.73 -1.63 7.57
CA LYS A 194 26.52 -0.39 7.57
C LYS A 194 25.72 0.87 7.94
N ILE A 195 24.45 0.94 7.53
CA ILE A 195 23.57 2.07 7.90
C ILE A 195 23.24 2.00 9.40
N ILE A 196 22.90 0.81 9.90
CA ILE A 196 22.62 0.57 11.32
C ILE A 196 23.88 0.83 12.18
N ASP A 197 25.07 0.50 11.67
CA ASP A 197 26.36 0.75 12.32
C ASP A 197 26.77 2.23 12.31
N ASN A 198 26.05 3.11 11.61
CA ASN A 198 26.38 4.53 11.58
C ASN A 198 25.99 5.20 12.92
N PHE A 199 26.96 5.84 13.59
CA PHE A 199 26.75 6.47 14.90
C PHE A 199 25.65 7.54 14.90
N LYS A 200 25.55 8.38 13.86
CA LYS A 200 24.50 9.41 13.76
C LYS A 200 23.12 8.76 13.65
N PHE A 201 23.02 7.70 12.87
CA PHE A 201 21.78 6.94 12.72
C PHE A 201 21.40 6.25 14.05
N GLN A 202 22.35 5.63 14.74
CA GLN A 202 22.12 5.03 16.07
C GLN A 202 21.61 6.06 17.08
N ASN A 203 22.23 7.24 17.12
CA ASN A 203 21.78 8.32 18.02
C ASN A 203 20.36 8.79 17.67
N PHE A 204 20.04 8.89 16.37
CA PHE A 204 18.70 9.24 15.93
C PHE A 204 17.66 8.21 16.39
N VAL A 205 17.89 6.91 16.13
CA VAL A 205 16.91 5.86 16.49
C VAL A 205 16.81 5.67 18.00
N LYS A 206 17.88 5.93 18.77
CA LYS A 206 17.83 5.96 20.23
C LYS A 206 17.00 7.11 20.76
N LYS A 207 17.25 8.33 20.25
CA LYS A 207 16.55 9.55 20.68
C LYS A 207 15.05 9.43 20.45
N HIS A 208 14.63 8.77 19.36
CA HIS A 208 13.22 8.68 18.97
C HIS A 208 12.62 7.27 19.12
N GLN A 209 13.23 6.39 19.92
CA GLN A 209 12.80 4.98 20.05
C GLN A 209 11.35 4.77 20.53
N ASN A 210 10.74 5.78 21.15
CA ASN A 210 9.34 5.75 21.62
C ASN A 210 8.36 6.41 20.64
N GLN A 211 8.83 6.86 19.48
CA GLN A 211 8.05 7.56 18.45
C GLN A 211 7.97 6.74 17.16
N ASP A 212 8.03 5.41 17.27
CA ASP A 212 8.05 4.48 16.14
C ASP A 212 6.83 4.66 15.22
N LYS A 213 5.65 4.82 15.82
CA LYS A 213 4.41 5.06 15.09
C LYS A 213 4.42 6.40 14.36
N ASP A 214 4.89 7.47 15.00
CA ASP A 214 4.88 8.81 14.41
C ASP A 214 5.90 8.91 13.27
N ILE A 215 7.10 8.36 13.45
CA ILE A 215 8.11 8.29 12.39
C ILE A 215 7.60 7.47 11.21
N ALA A 216 6.94 6.33 11.46
CA ALA A 216 6.36 5.53 10.39
C ALA A 216 5.28 6.31 9.60
N LYS A 217 4.42 7.06 10.30
CA LYS A 217 3.43 7.95 9.67
C LYS A 217 4.11 9.02 8.81
N HIS A 218 5.14 9.69 9.32
CA HIS A 218 5.86 10.74 8.58
C HIS A 218 6.62 10.20 7.37
N ILE A 219 7.29 9.05 7.46
CA ILE A 219 7.96 8.43 6.30
C ILE A 219 6.94 8.06 5.22
N THR A 220 5.78 7.55 5.63
CA THR A 220 4.70 7.21 4.70
C THR A 220 4.16 8.47 4.02
N ALA A 221 3.85 9.52 4.78
CA ALA A 221 3.38 10.80 4.24
C ALA A 221 4.43 11.44 3.30
N ALA A 222 5.72 11.44 3.68
CA ALA A 222 6.80 11.94 2.83
C ALA A 222 6.94 11.14 1.53
N THR A 223 6.76 9.81 1.61
CA THR A 223 6.75 8.93 0.43
C THR A 223 5.58 9.26 -0.49
N ASP A 224 4.38 9.45 0.05
CA ASP A 224 3.19 9.77 -0.73
C ASP A 224 3.31 11.15 -1.41
N ILE A 225 3.85 12.15 -0.69
CA ILE A 225 4.17 13.47 -1.25
C ILE A 225 5.19 13.32 -2.39
N LEU A 226 6.31 12.64 -2.15
CA LEU A 226 7.34 12.46 -3.18
C LEU A 226 6.79 11.72 -4.40
N LEU A 227 6.04 10.64 -4.20
CA LEU A 227 5.43 9.87 -5.28
C LEU A 227 4.47 10.74 -6.10
N THR A 228 3.63 11.53 -5.42
CA THR A 228 2.64 12.39 -6.08
C THR A 228 3.31 13.54 -6.83
N SER A 229 4.28 14.21 -6.22
CA SER A 229 5.05 15.28 -6.86
C SER A 229 5.84 14.75 -8.06
N SER A 230 6.46 13.58 -7.92
CA SER A 230 7.16 12.92 -9.02
C SER A 230 6.19 12.51 -10.13
N PHE A 231 5.03 11.99 -9.78
CA PHE A 231 3.98 11.67 -10.76
C PHE A 231 3.50 12.92 -11.49
N ALA A 232 3.25 14.02 -10.77
CA ALA A 232 2.80 15.27 -11.36
C ALA A 232 3.84 15.85 -12.32
N TYR A 233 5.10 15.92 -11.89
CA TYR A 233 6.21 16.38 -12.71
C TYR A 233 6.37 15.54 -13.98
N GLN A 234 6.40 14.22 -13.84
CA GLN A 234 6.59 13.31 -14.97
C GLN A 234 5.37 13.31 -15.90
N THR A 235 4.14 13.46 -15.37
CA THR A 235 2.92 13.58 -16.19
C THR A 235 2.95 14.85 -17.01
N ASN A 236 3.33 15.98 -16.39
CA ASN A 236 3.42 17.27 -17.05
C ASN A 236 4.42 17.23 -18.23
N LYS A 237 5.57 16.57 -18.03
CA LYS A 237 6.61 16.44 -19.05
C LYS A 237 6.36 15.34 -20.09
N SER A 238 5.42 14.43 -19.87
CA SER A 238 5.26 13.28 -20.75
C SER A 238 4.55 13.65 -22.04
N ASP A 239 5.11 13.24 -23.16
CA ASP A 239 4.49 13.19 -24.49
C ASP A 239 3.48 12.04 -24.64
N LYS A 240 3.48 11.08 -23.70
CA LYS A 240 2.64 9.89 -23.72
C LYS A 240 1.21 10.11 -23.21
N ILE A 241 0.95 11.26 -22.62
CA ILE A 241 -0.35 11.64 -22.06
C ILE A 241 -0.78 12.90 -22.80
N LYS A 242 -2.00 12.89 -23.37
CA LYS A 242 -2.56 14.04 -24.08
C LYS A 242 -2.54 15.30 -23.22
N GLU A 243 -2.14 16.43 -23.81
CA GLU A 243 -1.90 17.68 -23.09
C GLU A 243 -3.11 18.14 -22.27
N ASN A 244 -4.30 18.12 -22.89
CA ASN A 244 -5.57 18.49 -22.26
C ASN A 244 -6.08 17.49 -21.20
N ARG A 245 -5.35 16.40 -20.96
CA ARG A 245 -5.68 15.35 -19.96
C ARG A 245 -4.73 15.36 -18.77
N LYS A 246 -3.55 15.99 -18.90
CA LYS A 246 -2.52 16.02 -17.87
C LYS A 246 -3.01 16.65 -16.58
N LYS A 247 -3.61 17.85 -16.64
CA LYS A 247 -4.05 18.61 -15.45
C LYS A 247 -5.09 17.84 -14.64
N ALA A 248 -6.17 17.36 -15.28
CA ALA A 248 -7.17 16.52 -14.63
C ALA A 248 -6.55 15.26 -13.97
N LEU A 249 -5.63 14.57 -14.65
CA LEU A 249 -4.96 13.39 -14.08
C LEU A 249 -4.06 13.74 -12.89
N ILE A 250 -3.35 14.88 -12.95
CA ILE A 250 -2.53 15.40 -11.84
C ILE A 250 -3.41 15.75 -10.65
N TYR A 251 -4.48 16.53 -10.85
CA TYR A 251 -5.40 16.91 -9.79
C TYR A 251 -6.04 15.69 -9.13
N ASN A 252 -6.41 14.67 -9.91
CA ASN A 252 -6.93 13.43 -9.35
C ASN A 252 -5.96 12.78 -8.35
N ASN A 253 -4.68 12.70 -8.68
CA ASN A 253 -3.66 12.12 -7.82
C ASN A 253 -3.35 13.02 -6.61
N VAL A 254 -3.24 14.34 -6.81
CA VAL A 254 -3.00 15.31 -5.73
C VAL A 254 -4.13 15.31 -4.70
N ILE A 255 -5.38 15.35 -5.14
CA ILE A 255 -6.56 15.31 -4.27
C ILE A 255 -6.61 13.98 -3.51
N SER A 256 -6.38 12.86 -4.22
CA SER A 256 -6.36 11.53 -3.59
C SER A 256 -5.31 11.44 -2.49
N THR A 257 -4.10 11.97 -2.73
CA THR A 257 -3.02 12.00 -1.75
C THR A 257 -3.36 12.90 -0.57
N GLY A 258 -3.88 14.10 -0.83
CA GLY A 258 -4.29 15.03 0.23
C GLY A 258 -5.32 14.41 1.17
N ILE A 259 -6.37 13.78 0.61
CA ILE A 259 -7.39 13.09 1.41
C ILE A 259 -6.82 11.88 2.14
N THR A 260 -5.89 11.14 1.52
CA THR A 260 -5.25 9.98 2.18
C THR A 260 -4.42 10.41 3.37
N ILE A 261 -3.64 11.49 3.24
CA ILE A 261 -2.85 12.05 4.35
C ILE A 261 -3.80 12.53 5.46
N ILE A 262 -4.76 13.41 5.15
CA ILE A 262 -5.72 13.94 6.14
C ILE A 262 -6.51 12.82 6.82
N GLY A 263 -7.03 11.88 6.03
CA GLY A 263 -7.78 10.72 6.51
C GLY A 263 -6.93 9.78 7.36
N GLY A 264 -5.66 9.56 6.99
CA GLY A 264 -4.72 8.73 7.74
C GLY A 264 -4.46 9.24 9.17
N TYR A 265 -4.59 10.54 9.41
CA TYR A 265 -4.53 11.12 10.75
C TYR A 265 -5.89 11.11 11.48
N GLY A 266 -7.02 11.15 10.76
CA GLY A 266 -8.38 11.24 11.35
C GLY A 266 -9.13 9.92 11.58
N ILE A 267 -8.84 8.85 10.83
CA ILE A 267 -9.65 7.61 10.81
C ILE A 267 -9.42 6.71 12.04
N ASP A 268 -8.32 6.90 12.77
CA ASP A 268 -7.94 6.06 13.93
C ASP A 268 -8.99 6.04 15.06
N ASN A 269 -9.83 7.08 15.18
CA ASN A 269 -10.86 7.21 16.22
C ASN A 269 -12.18 6.50 15.87
N ILE A 270 -12.53 6.40 14.58
CA ILE A 270 -13.81 5.81 14.13
C ILE A 270 -13.76 4.27 14.18
N ILE A 271 -12.58 3.69 13.90
CA ILE A 271 -12.41 2.23 13.77
C ILE A 271 -12.40 1.52 15.14
N LYS A 272 -11.89 2.16 16.21
CA LYS A 272 -11.69 1.51 17.52
C LYS A 272 -13.01 1.13 18.21
N ASN A 273 -14.01 1.99 18.21
CA ASN A 273 -15.22 1.80 19.03
C ASN A 273 -16.17 0.70 18.53
N LYS A 274 -16.29 0.48 17.21
CA LYS A 274 -17.16 -0.57 16.64
C LYS A 274 -16.49 -1.96 16.58
N THR A 275 -15.20 -2.05 16.88
CA THR A 275 -14.40 -3.27 16.69
C THR A 275 -14.43 -4.18 17.91
N GLY A 276 -14.41 -3.61 19.13
CA GLY A 276 -14.43 -4.38 20.38
C GLY A 276 -15.64 -5.31 20.54
N LYS A 277 -16.85 -4.80 20.29
CA LYS A 277 -18.10 -5.59 20.45
C LYS A 277 -18.18 -6.80 19.52
N PHE A 278 -17.63 -6.70 18.31
CA PHE A 278 -17.61 -7.82 17.36
C PHE A 278 -16.60 -8.90 17.79
N ILE A 279 -15.38 -8.49 18.16
CA ILE A 279 -14.34 -9.43 18.62
C ILE A 279 -14.83 -10.15 19.87
N GLU A 280 -15.48 -9.45 20.79
CA GLU A 280 -16.03 -10.07 21.99
C GLU A 280 -17.09 -11.14 21.65
N LYS A 281 -18.04 -10.85 20.74
CA LYS A 281 -19.04 -11.83 20.28
C LYS A 281 -18.37 -13.02 19.56
N PHE A 282 -17.39 -12.76 18.69
CA PHE A 282 -16.66 -13.80 17.97
C PHE A 282 -15.85 -14.71 18.90
N SER A 283 -15.15 -14.13 19.87
CA SER A 283 -14.38 -14.85 20.88
C SER A 283 -15.26 -15.70 21.79
N LYS A 284 -16.45 -15.21 22.16
CA LYS A 284 -17.42 -16.00 22.93
C LYS A 284 -17.90 -17.23 22.15
N ILE A 285 -18.17 -17.09 20.85
CA ILE A 285 -18.63 -18.19 19.99
C ILE A 285 -17.54 -19.25 19.75
N ASN A 286 -16.28 -18.83 19.63
CA ASN A 286 -15.16 -19.70 19.27
C ASN A 286 -14.21 -20.02 20.46
N LYS A 287 -14.66 -19.84 21.71
CA LYS A 287 -13.83 -19.96 22.93
C LYS A 287 -13.15 -21.33 23.09
N GLY A 288 -13.76 -22.40 22.57
CA GLY A 288 -13.23 -23.77 22.64
C GLY A 288 -12.19 -24.11 21.56
N ASP A 289 -11.93 -23.21 20.62
CA ASP A 289 -10.97 -23.48 19.53
C ASP A 289 -9.55 -23.05 19.93
N PRO A 290 -8.54 -23.95 19.91
CA PRO A 290 -7.17 -23.63 20.27
C PRO A 290 -6.53 -22.56 19.37
N LYS A 291 -7.07 -22.35 18.16
CA LYS A 291 -6.59 -21.36 17.19
C LYS A 291 -7.32 -20.03 17.27
N LEU A 292 -8.16 -19.81 18.29
CA LEU A 292 -8.91 -18.56 18.46
C LEU A 292 -8.02 -17.31 18.37
N HIS A 293 -6.83 -17.35 18.96
CA HIS A 293 -5.87 -16.24 18.91
C HIS A 293 -5.45 -15.90 17.46
N LYS A 294 -5.27 -16.90 16.59
CA LYS A 294 -4.97 -16.72 15.15
C LYS A 294 -6.15 -16.10 14.40
N TYR A 295 -7.36 -16.52 14.73
CA TYR A 295 -8.57 -15.94 14.11
C TYR A 295 -8.76 -14.48 14.48
N ILE A 296 -8.52 -14.12 15.76
CA ILE A 296 -8.56 -12.72 16.23
C ILE A 296 -7.46 -11.89 15.55
N GLU A 297 -6.25 -12.43 15.43
CA GLU A 297 -5.14 -11.81 14.68
C GLU A 297 -5.54 -11.55 13.22
N GLY A 298 -6.12 -12.55 12.54
CA GLY A 298 -6.65 -12.42 11.19
C GLY A 298 -7.75 -11.37 11.08
N ILE A 299 -8.70 -11.30 12.02
CA ILE A 299 -9.76 -10.27 12.04
C ILE A 299 -9.16 -8.87 12.17
N ASN A 300 -8.16 -8.70 13.03
CA ASN A 300 -7.47 -7.43 13.24
C ASN A 300 -6.67 -6.98 12.01
N ILE A 301 -6.32 -7.90 11.09
CA ILE A 301 -5.71 -7.58 9.79
C ILE A 301 -6.78 -7.28 8.74
N VAL A 302 -7.72 -8.21 8.54
CA VAL A 302 -8.73 -8.15 7.47
C VAL A 302 -9.64 -6.94 7.61
N ARG A 303 -10.14 -6.65 8.81
CA ARG A 303 -11.21 -5.67 8.99
C ARG A 303 -10.75 -4.23 8.73
N PRO A 304 -9.64 -3.74 9.32
CA PRO A 304 -9.11 -2.44 8.95
C PRO A 304 -8.77 -2.41 7.46
N ALA A 305 -8.15 -3.46 6.91
CA ALA A 305 -7.80 -3.51 5.49
C ALA A 305 -9.03 -3.38 4.58
N LEU A 306 -10.16 -4.04 4.89
CA LEU A 306 -11.39 -3.95 4.10
C LEU A 306 -12.08 -2.58 4.22
N ILE A 307 -12.11 -1.98 5.42
CA ILE A 307 -12.67 -0.64 5.62
C ILE A 307 -11.83 0.39 4.86
N PHE A 308 -10.51 0.35 5.04
CA PHE A 308 -9.59 1.21 4.30
C PHE A 308 -9.70 0.94 2.80
N ALA A 309 -9.81 -0.31 2.36
CA ALA A 309 -9.94 -0.62 0.94
C ALA A 309 -11.26 -0.10 0.36
N GLY A 310 -12.39 -0.24 1.06
CA GLY A 310 -13.68 0.27 0.61
C GLY A 310 -13.68 1.80 0.48
N ILE A 311 -13.10 2.50 1.45
CA ILE A 311 -12.98 3.96 1.38
C ILE A 311 -11.98 4.37 0.29
N TYR A 312 -10.78 3.81 0.31
CA TYR A 312 -9.66 4.23 -0.56
C TYR A 312 -9.83 3.81 -2.02
N TYR A 313 -10.39 2.63 -2.29
CA TYR A 313 -10.61 2.13 -3.66
C TYR A 313 -12.04 2.30 -4.14
N GLY A 314 -13.02 2.48 -3.25
CA GLY A 314 -14.43 2.67 -3.63
C GLY A 314 -14.85 4.13 -3.65
N ILE A 315 -14.81 4.80 -2.49
CA ILE A 315 -15.39 6.14 -2.32
C ILE A 315 -14.44 7.23 -2.80
N LEU A 316 -13.19 7.18 -2.35
CA LEU A 316 -12.17 8.18 -2.64
C LEU A 316 -11.97 8.42 -4.16
N PRO A 317 -11.94 7.39 -5.01
CA PRO A 317 -11.75 7.60 -6.44
C PRO A 317 -12.92 8.33 -7.10
N ILE A 318 -14.16 8.09 -6.64
CA ILE A 318 -15.34 8.82 -7.14
C ILE A 318 -15.17 10.31 -6.84
N PHE A 319 -14.86 10.63 -5.58
CA PHE A 319 -14.69 12.00 -5.15
C PHE A 319 -13.51 12.69 -5.85
N SER A 320 -12.34 12.05 -5.88
CA SER A 320 -11.15 12.66 -6.48
C SER A 320 -11.25 12.80 -7.99
N THR A 321 -11.94 11.89 -8.68
CA THR A 321 -12.19 11.99 -10.13
C THR A 321 -13.18 13.11 -10.44
N TYR A 322 -14.27 13.21 -9.67
CA TYR A 322 -15.24 14.29 -9.80
C TYR A 322 -14.64 15.67 -9.52
N MET A 323 -13.91 15.82 -8.42
CA MET A 323 -13.30 17.10 -8.03
C MET A 323 -12.20 17.53 -9.01
N ALA A 324 -11.40 16.59 -9.52
CA ALA A 324 -10.36 16.90 -10.49
C ALA A 324 -10.93 17.53 -11.77
N GLU A 325 -12.02 16.98 -12.29
CA GLU A 325 -12.74 17.51 -13.46
C GLU A 325 -13.25 18.94 -13.22
N ARG A 326 -13.91 19.15 -12.07
CA ARG A 326 -14.48 20.45 -11.68
C ARG A 326 -13.40 21.52 -11.56
N ILE A 327 -12.28 21.18 -10.93
CA ILE A 327 -11.15 22.10 -10.75
C ILE A 327 -10.52 22.43 -12.10
N ASP A 328 -10.30 21.43 -12.96
CA ASP A 328 -9.71 21.64 -14.29
C ASP A 328 -10.59 22.57 -15.14
N LYS A 329 -11.90 22.28 -15.21
CA LYS A 329 -12.88 23.12 -15.92
C LYS A 329 -12.96 24.54 -15.35
N TYR A 330 -12.94 24.69 -14.03
CA TYR A 330 -12.95 26.00 -13.38
C TYR A 330 -11.72 26.82 -13.75
N ILE A 331 -10.52 26.23 -13.71
CA ILE A 331 -9.27 26.91 -14.05
C ILE A 331 -9.28 27.32 -15.54
N ILE A 332 -9.72 26.44 -16.44
CA ILE A 332 -9.86 26.75 -17.87
C ILE A 332 -10.82 27.92 -18.09
N SER A 333 -11.96 27.93 -17.39
CA SER A 333 -12.95 29.02 -17.51
C SER A 333 -12.42 30.38 -17.04
N LYS A 334 -11.42 30.39 -16.15
CA LYS A 334 -10.81 31.61 -15.60
C LYS A 334 -9.60 32.10 -16.39
N ASN A 335 -8.94 31.22 -17.16
CA ASN A 335 -7.76 31.54 -17.97
C ASN A 335 -7.86 30.89 -19.37
N PRO A 336 -8.75 31.39 -20.25
CA PRO A 336 -8.93 30.82 -21.59
C PRO A 336 -7.70 30.95 -22.49
N GLU A 337 -6.81 31.93 -22.24
CA GLU A 337 -5.64 32.22 -23.10
C GLU A 337 -4.39 31.40 -22.77
N GLY A 338 -4.35 30.67 -21.65
CA GLY A 338 -3.16 29.96 -21.18
C GLY A 338 -2.94 28.54 -21.74
N ASN A 339 -3.68 28.15 -22.77
CA ASN A 339 -3.65 26.81 -23.39
C ASN A 339 -3.46 26.89 -24.93
N LYS A 340 -2.59 27.79 -25.42
CA LYS A 340 -1.99 27.66 -26.76
C LYS A 340 -0.69 26.88 -26.69
#